data_AF-A0A5A7Q890-F1
#
_entry.id   AF-A0A5A7Q890-F1
#
_cell.length_a   1.000
_cell.length_b   1.000
_cell.length_c   1.000
_cell.angle_alpha   90.00
_cell.angle_beta   90.00
_cell.angle_gamma   90.00
#
_symmetry.space_group_name_H-M   'P 1'
#
loop_
_entity.id
_entity.type
_entity.pdbx_description
1 polymer ?
#
loop_
_entity_poly.entity_id
_entity_poly.type
_entity_poly.pdbx_seq_one_letter_code
_entity_poly.pdbx_strand_id
1 'polypeptide(L)'
;MYSLYTPVCVSDDNGNTISKPSGIPRFLTKNNYGRRRSLSGYDPCASMYTSVYLNRPDVQRALHANVTGLRYPWTLCSVVITKWNDHPFSILPILRQLIAARLRIWDWTPWYTNNQQVGGWTVEYDGLTFVSVRGAGHAVPTFKPRQALQLFQHFFNNQTLPSQPF
;
A
#
# COMPACT_ATOMS: atom_id res chain seq x y z
N MET A 1 10.30 2.56 8.34
CA MET A 1 10.48 1.09 8.30
C MET A 1 10.65 0.69 6.84
N TYR A 2 11.88 0.36 6.43
CA TYR A 2 12.17 -0.02 5.04
C TYR A 2 12.13 -1.54 4.91
N SER A 3 11.47 -2.07 3.89
CA SER A 3 11.43 -3.51 3.63
C SER A 3 12.67 -3.92 2.83
N LEU A 4 13.58 -4.68 3.46
CA LEU A 4 14.81 -5.17 2.84
C LEU A 4 14.56 -6.18 1.72
N TYR A 5 13.36 -6.75 1.65
CA TYR A 5 12.99 -7.81 0.71
C TYR A 5 12.16 -7.30 -0.47
N THR A 6 11.79 -6.02 -0.49
CA THR A 6 11.05 -5.45 -1.62
C THR A 6 12.01 -4.89 -2.68
N PRO A 7 11.71 -5.08 -3.97
CA PRO A 7 12.50 -4.49 -5.04
C PRO A 7 12.45 -2.96 -4.97
N VAL A 8 13.52 -2.32 -5.46
CA VAL A 8 13.66 -0.86 -5.55
C VAL A 8 13.69 -0.43 -7.01
N CYS A 9 13.21 0.78 -7.27
CA CYS A 9 13.33 1.39 -8.59
C CYS A 9 14.69 2.09 -8.71
N VAL A 10 15.47 1.74 -9.73
CA VAL A 10 16.81 2.31 -9.98
C VAL A 10 16.93 2.71 -11.44
N SER A 11 17.55 3.85 -11.72
CA SER A 11 17.90 4.24 -13.09
C SER A 11 19.16 3.51 -13.54
N ASP A 12 19.14 2.94 -14.74
CA ASP A 12 20.31 2.37 -15.41
C ASP A 12 21.19 3.48 -16.01
N ASP A 13 22.42 3.14 -16.42
CA ASP A 13 23.40 4.08 -16.98
C ASP A 13 22.89 4.77 -18.26
N ASN A 14 21.91 4.17 -18.94
CA ASN A 14 21.20 4.72 -20.11
C ASN A 14 19.96 5.56 -19.76
N GLY A 15 19.70 5.85 -18.47
CA GLY A 15 18.55 6.63 -18.01
C GLY A 15 17.22 5.85 -17.95
N ASN A 16 17.22 4.55 -18.26
CA ASN A 16 16.02 3.70 -18.17
C ASN A 16 15.77 3.26 -16.72
N THR A 17 14.52 3.36 -16.25
CA THR A 17 14.14 2.90 -14.91
C THR A 17 13.94 1.38 -14.89
N ILE A 18 14.65 0.68 -14.01
CA ILE A 18 14.62 -0.77 -13.84
C ILE A 18 14.33 -1.13 -12.39
N SER A 19 13.46 -2.11 -12.16
CA SER A 19 13.22 -2.71 -10.84
C SER A 19 14.38 -3.66 -10.49
N LYS A 20 15.16 -3.37 -9.43
CA LYS A 20 16.24 -4.22 -8.94
C LYS A 20 15.87 -4.87 -7.58
N PRO A 21 16.27 -6.13 -7.31
CA PRO A 21 16.11 -6.72 -5.98
C PRO A 21 16.93 -5.95 -4.94
N SER A 22 16.36 -5.64 -3.78
CA SER A 22 17.12 -5.08 -2.65
C SER A 22 17.96 -6.18 -1.99
N GLY A 23 19.25 -5.94 -1.77
CA GLY A 23 20.08 -6.73 -0.85
C GLY A 23 20.70 -8.04 -1.39
N ILE A 24 20.69 -8.32 -2.70
CA ILE A 24 21.38 -9.51 -3.26
C ILE A 24 22.80 -9.11 -3.74
N PRO A 25 23.88 -9.79 -3.29
CA PRO A 25 25.23 -9.55 -3.80
C PRO A 25 25.30 -9.70 -5.34
N ARG A 26 26.05 -8.82 -6.02
CA ARG A 26 26.28 -8.83 -7.49
C ARG A 26 26.73 -10.19 -8.06
N PHE A 27 27.23 -11.10 -7.23
CA PHE A 27 27.65 -12.44 -7.64
C PHE A 27 26.51 -13.33 -8.15
N LEU A 28 25.25 -13.07 -7.81
CA LEU A 28 24.10 -13.89 -8.24
C LEU A 28 23.33 -13.30 -9.44
N THR A 29 23.79 -12.20 -10.05
CA THR A 29 23.05 -11.48 -11.10
C THR A 29 23.57 -11.68 -12.52
N LYS A 30 24.47 -12.64 -12.77
CA LYS A 30 24.77 -13.07 -14.15
C LYS A 30 23.66 -13.99 -14.63
N ASN A 31 22.55 -13.43 -15.10
CA ASN A 31 21.80 -14.01 -16.21
C ASN A 31 20.83 -12.99 -16.81
N ASN A 32 21.18 -12.57 -18.04
CA ASN A 32 20.40 -11.79 -18.98
C ASN A 32 19.17 -12.58 -19.45
N TYR A 33 18.11 -12.62 -18.64
CA TYR A 33 16.79 -13.06 -19.10
C TYR A 33 15.74 -12.05 -18.63
N GLY A 34 15.06 -11.47 -19.61
CA GLY A 34 14.18 -10.33 -19.49
C GLY A 34 13.08 -10.45 -18.44
N ARG A 35 12.58 -9.27 -18.04
CA ARG A 35 11.26 -9.03 -17.44
C ARG A 35 10.84 -10.10 -16.41
N ARG A 36 11.67 -10.32 -15.38
CA ARG A 36 11.24 -11.09 -14.20
C ARG A 36 10.07 -10.36 -13.56
N ARG A 37 8.87 -10.97 -13.64
CA ARG A 37 7.69 -10.54 -12.89
C ARG A 37 8.07 -10.42 -11.42
N SER A 38 7.79 -9.26 -10.82
CA SER A 38 7.96 -9.05 -9.39
C SER A 38 7.29 -10.20 -8.63
N LEU A 39 8.03 -10.85 -7.73
CA LEU A 39 7.57 -12.01 -6.95
C LEU A 39 6.29 -11.74 -6.14
N SER A 40 5.91 -10.47 -5.95
CA SER A 40 4.68 -10.05 -5.27
C SER A 40 3.68 -9.31 -6.17
N GLY A 41 3.93 -9.19 -7.48
CA GLY A 41 3.11 -8.35 -8.37
C GLY A 41 3.24 -6.83 -8.13
N TYR A 42 4.08 -6.41 -7.18
CA TYR A 42 4.37 -5.02 -6.86
C TYR A 42 5.48 -4.47 -7.76
N ASP A 43 5.23 -3.36 -8.45
CA ASP A 43 6.25 -2.64 -9.21
C ASP A 43 6.73 -1.40 -8.44
N PRO A 44 7.99 -1.33 -7.99
CA PRO A 44 8.51 -0.18 -7.26
C PRO A 44 8.63 1.08 -8.12
N CYS A 45 8.58 0.96 -9.45
CA CYS A 45 8.66 2.10 -10.38
C CYS A 45 7.27 2.64 -10.77
N ALA A 46 6.18 2.10 -10.22
CA ALA A 46 4.82 2.45 -10.62
C ALA A 46 4.49 3.96 -10.57
N SER A 47 5.08 4.70 -9.64
CA SER A 47 4.90 6.15 -9.51
C SER A 47 5.34 6.94 -10.75
N MET A 48 6.37 6.45 -11.46
CA MET A 48 6.86 7.10 -12.69
C MET A 48 5.82 7.03 -13.81
N TYR A 49 5.18 5.86 -13.97
CA TYR A 49 4.13 5.68 -14.97
C TYR A 49 2.94 6.59 -14.69
N THR A 50 2.52 6.69 -13.42
CA THR A 50 1.44 7.59 -13.01
C THR A 50 1.77 9.05 -13.31
N SER A 51 3.00 9.48 -13.04
CA SER A 51 3.46 10.84 -13.33
C SER A 51 3.43 11.16 -14.82
N VAL A 52 3.93 10.25 -15.67
CA VAL A 52 3.88 10.42 -17.13
C VAL A 52 2.42 10.45 -17.62
N TYR A 53 1.58 9.55 -17.15
CA TYR A 53 0.18 9.45 -17.58
C TYR A 53 -0.64 10.69 -17.22
N LEU A 54 -0.56 11.18 -15.99
CA LEU A 54 -1.34 12.32 -15.51
C LEU A 54 -0.84 13.67 -16.05
N ASN A 55 0.36 13.74 -16.61
CA ASN A 55 0.87 14.93 -17.31
C ASN A 55 0.53 14.96 -18.81
N ARG A 56 -0.18 13.95 -19.34
CA ARG A 56 -0.62 14.00 -20.74
C ARG A 56 -1.78 15.00 -20.92
N PRO A 57 -1.76 15.84 -21.98
CA PRO A 57 -2.81 16.83 -22.20
C PRO A 57 -4.20 16.24 -22.45
N ASP A 58 -4.26 15.08 -23.12
CA ASP A 58 -5.53 14.38 -23.40
C ASP A 58 -6.14 13.79 -22.13
N VAL A 59 -5.31 13.20 -21.25
CA VAL A 59 -5.73 12.71 -19.93
C VAL A 59 -6.21 13.85 -19.05
N GLN A 60 -5.48 14.97 -19.00
CA GLN A 60 -5.90 16.14 -18.21
C GLN A 60 -7.23 16.70 -18.69
N ARG A 61 -7.41 16.80 -20.02
CA ARG A 61 -8.69 17.24 -20.61
C ARG A 61 -9.83 16.30 -20.25
N ALA A 62 -9.63 14.99 -20.36
CA ALA A 62 -10.64 13.98 -20.03
C ALA A 62 -11.05 13.99 -18.55
N LEU A 63 -10.12 14.35 -17.65
CA LEU A 63 -10.37 14.47 -16.21
C LEU A 63 -10.84 15.87 -15.79
N HIS A 64 -11.01 16.79 -16.74
CA HIS A 64 -11.27 18.22 -16.46
C HIS A 64 -10.23 18.83 -15.49
N ALA A 65 -8.98 18.36 -15.57
CA ALA A 65 -7.86 18.87 -14.79
C ALA A 65 -7.10 19.94 -15.59
N ASN A 66 -6.39 20.82 -14.88
CA ASN A 66 -5.52 21.84 -15.48
C ASN A 66 -6.25 22.80 -16.47
N VAL A 67 -7.53 23.10 -16.21
CA VAL A 67 -8.37 23.92 -17.11
C VAL A 67 -7.80 25.33 -17.34
N THR A 68 -7.20 25.92 -16.32
CA THR A 68 -6.64 27.28 -16.35
C THR A 68 -5.16 27.34 -16.74
N GLY A 69 -4.51 26.21 -17.03
CA GLY A 69 -3.09 26.17 -17.36
C GLY A 69 -2.16 26.49 -16.18
N LEU A 70 -2.14 25.61 -15.18
CA LEU A 70 -1.19 25.61 -14.07
C LEU A 70 0.25 25.64 -14.59
N ARG A 71 1.10 26.42 -13.91
CA ARG A 71 2.51 26.65 -14.30
C ARG A 71 3.47 25.52 -13.92
N TYR A 72 2.98 24.48 -13.24
CA TYR A 72 3.78 23.35 -12.77
C TYR A 72 3.11 22.03 -13.19
N PRO A 73 3.91 20.98 -13.44
CA PRO A 73 3.36 19.68 -13.78
C PRO A 73 2.72 19.00 -12.57
N TRP A 74 1.89 18.00 -12.83
CA TRP A 74 1.38 17.12 -11.80
C TRP A 74 2.53 16.28 -11.20
N THR A 75 2.58 16.15 -9.88
CA THR A 75 3.52 15.27 -9.15
C THR A 75 2.79 14.48 -8.06
N LEU A 76 3.34 13.32 -7.66
CA LEU A 76 2.74 12.46 -6.64
C LEU A 76 2.64 13.13 -5.27
N CYS A 77 3.68 13.86 -4.88
CA CYS A 77 3.74 14.65 -3.65
C CYS A 77 4.24 16.06 -3.98
N SER A 78 3.79 17.05 -3.22
CA SER A 78 4.29 18.43 -3.30
C SER A 78 5.59 18.55 -2.52
N VAL A 79 6.61 19.18 -3.11
CA VAL A 79 7.86 19.53 -2.41
C VAL A 79 7.74 20.82 -1.60
N VAL A 80 6.67 21.59 -1.82
CA VAL A 80 6.41 22.85 -1.08
C VAL A 80 5.74 22.54 0.26
N ILE A 81 4.83 21.56 0.28
CA ILE A 81 4.08 21.15 1.48
C ILE A 81 4.79 19.97 2.13
N THR A 82 5.95 20.21 2.74
CA THR A 82 6.73 19.16 3.42
C THR A 82 6.51 19.15 4.93
N LYS A 83 6.13 20.29 5.51
CA LYS A 83 5.89 20.43 6.95
C LYS A 83 4.52 21.04 7.19
N TRP A 84 3.74 20.39 8.04
CA TRP A 84 2.44 20.85 8.49
C TRP A 84 2.51 21.16 9.98
N ASN A 85 2.04 22.33 10.40
CA ASN A 85 2.19 22.77 11.79
C ASN A 85 1.17 22.08 12.70
N ASP A 86 -0.09 22.01 12.30
CA ASP A 86 -1.18 21.50 13.13
C ASP A 86 -1.31 19.98 12.99
N HIS A 87 -0.60 19.23 13.83
CA HIS A 87 -0.74 17.78 13.91
C HIS A 87 -0.77 17.34 15.38
N PRO A 88 -1.85 16.70 15.86
CA PRO A 88 -1.86 16.17 17.22
C PRO A 88 -0.88 15.01 17.32
N PHE A 89 -0.22 14.87 18.48
CA PHE A 89 0.71 13.75 18.73
C PHE A 89 0.00 12.38 18.71
N SER A 90 -1.31 12.34 18.97
CA SER A 90 -2.09 11.10 18.99
C SER A 90 -3.54 11.32 18.60
N ILE A 91 -4.11 10.33 17.90
CA ILE A 91 -5.55 10.24 17.60
C ILE A 91 -6.33 9.47 18.67
N LEU A 92 -5.67 8.92 19.71
CA LEU A 92 -6.32 8.13 20.75
C LEU A 92 -7.48 8.87 21.44
N PRO A 93 -7.41 10.18 21.75
CA PRO A 93 -8.55 10.88 22.33
C PRO A 93 -9.79 10.85 21.43
N ILE A 94 -9.60 10.98 20.12
CA ILE A 94 -10.69 10.94 19.12
C ILE A 94 -11.24 9.51 19.03
N LEU A 95 -10.37 8.49 18.97
CA LEU A 95 -10.82 7.09 18.96
C LEU A 95 -11.63 6.74 20.21
N ARG A 96 -11.23 7.22 21.39
CA ARG A 96 -12.01 7.03 22.63
C ARG A 96 -13.39 7.68 22.58
N GLN A 97 -13.52 8.84 21.95
CA GLN A 97 -14.82 9.49 21.75
C GLN A 97 -15.70 8.75 20.76
N LEU A 98 -15.13 8.30 19.63
CA LEU A 98 -15.86 7.57 18.60
C LEU A 98 -16.30 6.17 19.07
N ILE A 99 -15.46 5.52 19.88
CA ILE A 99 -15.72 4.16 20.37
C ILE A 99 -16.56 4.20 21.67
N ALA A 100 -16.45 5.25 22.48
CA ALA A 100 -17.18 5.53 23.74
C ALA A 100 -17.30 4.36 24.77
N ALA A 101 -16.67 3.23 24.52
CA ALA A 101 -17.03 1.95 25.14
C ALA A 101 -15.86 1.23 25.80
N ARG A 102 -16.22 0.36 26.74
CA ARG A 102 -15.36 -0.34 27.69
C ARG A 102 -14.60 -1.45 26.98
N LEU A 103 -13.36 -1.14 26.58
CA LEU A 103 -12.45 -2.03 25.85
C LEU A 103 -12.23 -3.37 26.56
N ARG A 104 -13.05 -4.37 26.22
CA ARG A 104 -12.71 -5.78 26.43
C ARG A 104 -11.83 -6.22 25.27
N ILE A 105 -10.70 -6.85 25.58
CA ILE A 105 -9.74 -7.36 24.59
C ILE A 105 -10.04 -8.83 24.38
N TRP A 106 -10.18 -9.27 23.12
CA TRP A 106 -10.20 -10.68 22.76
C TRP A 106 -8.80 -11.14 22.33
N ASP A 107 -8.59 -12.45 22.23
CA ASP A 107 -7.31 -12.98 21.78
C ASP A 107 -7.06 -12.71 20.29
N TRP A 108 -5.78 -12.59 19.93
CA TRP A 108 -5.37 -12.52 18.54
C TRP A 108 -5.68 -13.83 17.81
N THR A 109 -6.46 -13.75 16.74
CA THR A 109 -6.81 -14.91 15.92
C THR A 109 -6.31 -14.73 14.49
N PRO A 110 -5.81 -15.79 13.84
CA PRO A 110 -5.51 -15.73 12.42
C PRO A 110 -6.80 -15.58 11.63
N TRP A 111 -6.73 -14.85 10.52
CA TRP A 111 -7.80 -14.83 9.53
C TRP A 111 -7.34 -15.44 8.21
N TYR A 112 -8.27 -16.07 7.50
CA TYR A 112 -7.97 -16.88 6.32
C TYR A 112 -8.54 -16.26 5.04
N THR A 113 -7.80 -16.46 3.95
CA THR A 113 -8.25 -16.17 2.60
C THR A 113 -8.87 -17.41 1.97
N ASN A 114 -9.64 -17.21 0.91
CA ASN A 114 -10.36 -18.25 0.14
C ASN A 114 -9.53 -19.39 -0.48
N ASN A 115 -8.21 -19.37 -0.30
CA ASN A 115 -7.28 -20.40 -0.73
C ASN A 115 -6.62 -21.08 0.48
N GLN A 116 -7.29 -21.07 1.63
CA GLN A 116 -6.85 -21.69 2.88
C GLN A 116 -5.50 -21.16 3.42
N GLN A 117 -5.07 -19.97 2.96
CA GLN A 117 -3.86 -19.32 3.44
C GLN A 117 -4.18 -18.33 4.56
N VAL A 118 -3.24 -18.16 5.49
CA VAL A 118 -3.33 -17.11 6.51
C VAL A 118 -3.13 -15.75 5.86
N GLY A 119 -4.19 -14.92 5.87
CA GLY A 119 -4.17 -13.54 5.39
C GLY A 119 -3.52 -12.58 6.36
N GLY A 120 -3.54 -12.90 7.66
CA GLY A 120 -2.92 -12.14 8.74
C GLY A 120 -3.57 -12.47 10.08
N TRP A 121 -3.59 -11.51 11.00
CA TRP A 121 -4.18 -11.65 12.33
C TRP A 121 -5.14 -10.52 12.62
N THR A 122 -6.20 -10.84 13.36
CA THR A 122 -7.20 -9.89 13.83
C THR A 122 -7.33 -9.97 15.35
N VAL A 123 -7.59 -8.83 15.97
CA VAL A 123 -8.03 -8.74 17.36
C VAL A 123 -9.24 -7.81 17.41
N GLU A 124 -10.28 -8.26 18.09
CA GLU A 124 -11.49 -7.51 18.30
C GLU A 124 -11.46 -6.87 19.69
N TYR A 125 -12.02 -5.67 19.75
CA TYR A 125 -12.29 -4.88 20.94
C TYR A 125 -13.74 -4.42 20.88
N ASP A 126 -14.27 -3.95 22.00
CA ASP A 126 -15.62 -3.39 22.04
C ASP A 126 -15.66 -2.11 21.18
N GLY A 127 -16.30 -2.19 20.01
CA GLY A 127 -16.40 -1.10 19.03
C GLY A 127 -15.17 -0.86 18.15
N LEU A 128 -14.15 -1.73 18.16
CA LEU A 128 -12.96 -1.60 17.31
C LEU A 128 -12.38 -2.96 16.91
N THR A 129 -12.03 -3.12 15.64
CA THR A 129 -11.29 -4.30 15.16
C THR A 129 -9.94 -3.86 14.62
N PHE A 130 -8.87 -4.48 15.09
CA PHE A 130 -7.54 -4.28 14.55
C PHE A 130 -7.15 -5.47 13.68
N VAL A 131 -6.69 -5.19 12.46
CA VAL A 131 -6.30 -6.23 11.49
C VAL A 131 -4.89 -5.98 10.98
N SER A 132 -4.09 -7.03 10.96
CA SER A 132 -2.81 -7.09 10.25
C SER A 132 -2.96 -7.89 8.96
N VAL A 133 -2.18 -7.52 7.93
CA VAL A 133 -2.13 -8.24 6.65
C VAL A 133 -0.72 -8.78 6.44
N ARG A 134 -0.60 -10.11 6.41
CA ARG A 134 0.67 -10.81 6.35
C ARG A 134 1.41 -10.50 5.05
N GLY A 135 2.62 -9.98 5.18
CA GLY A 135 3.52 -9.69 4.05
C GLY A 135 3.09 -8.49 3.19
N ALA A 136 2.23 -7.60 3.71
CA ALA A 136 1.92 -6.34 3.08
C ALA A 136 2.89 -5.23 3.55
N GLY A 137 3.24 -4.32 2.64
CA GLY A 137 3.95 -3.08 2.96
C GLY A 137 2.99 -1.94 3.33
N HIS A 138 3.49 -0.69 3.33
CA HIS A 138 2.72 0.49 3.71
C HIS A 138 1.44 0.68 2.87
N ALA A 139 1.55 0.44 1.55
CA ALA A 139 0.42 0.48 0.63
C ALA A 139 -0.20 -0.92 0.45
N VAL A 140 -0.94 -1.40 1.45
CA VAL A 140 -1.47 -2.78 1.53
C VAL A 140 -2.12 -3.26 0.22
N PRO A 141 -3.02 -2.51 -0.45
CA PRO A 141 -3.65 -2.96 -1.69
C PRO A 141 -2.68 -3.21 -2.85
N THR A 142 -1.54 -2.52 -2.89
CA THR A 142 -0.51 -2.72 -3.93
C THR A 142 0.30 -4.00 -3.70
N PHE A 143 0.48 -4.42 -2.44
CA PHE A 143 1.24 -5.63 -2.09
C PHE A 143 0.37 -6.88 -2.02
N LYS A 144 -0.88 -6.74 -1.55
CA LYS A 144 -1.81 -7.82 -1.25
C LYS A 144 -3.23 -7.46 -1.72
N PRO A 145 -3.45 -7.29 -3.04
CA PRO A 145 -4.73 -6.77 -3.56
C PRO A 145 -5.93 -7.66 -3.22
N ARG A 146 -5.77 -9.00 -3.24
CA ARG A 146 -6.84 -9.94 -2.91
C ARG A 146 -7.25 -9.86 -1.43
N GLN A 147 -6.25 -9.84 -0.55
CA GLN A 147 -6.43 -9.70 0.90
C GLN A 147 -7.07 -8.34 1.24
N ALA A 148 -6.61 -7.27 0.61
CA ALA A 148 -7.13 -5.93 0.83
C ALA A 148 -8.60 -5.82 0.39
N LEU A 149 -8.96 -6.43 -0.75
CA LEU A 149 -10.35 -6.45 -1.22
C LEU A 149 -11.26 -7.24 -0.27
N GLN A 150 -10.82 -8.43 0.18
CA GLN A 150 -11.58 -9.20 1.17
C GLN A 150 -11.78 -8.39 2.46
N LEU A 151 -10.71 -7.79 3.00
CA LEU A 151 -10.80 -6.91 4.16
C LEU A 151 -11.81 -5.78 3.96
N PHE A 152 -11.77 -5.12 2.81
CA PHE A 152 -12.69 -4.03 2.46
C PHE A 152 -14.14 -4.52 2.38
N GLN A 153 -14.40 -5.66 1.76
CA GLN A 153 -15.75 -6.24 1.67
C GLN A 153 -16.30 -6.59 3.06
N HIS A 154 -15.49 -7.20 3.92
CA HIS A 154 -15.88 -7.52 5.29
C HIS A 154 -16.17 -6.26 6.11
N PHE A 155 -15.35 -5.20 5.96
CA PHE A 155 -15.60 -3.91 6.58
C PHE A 155 -16.94 -3.30 6.15
N PHE A 156 -17.20 -3.25 4.83
CA PHE A 156 -18.45 -2.67 4.29
C PHE A 156 -19.70 -3.46 4.68
N ASN A 157 -19.58 -4.79 4.79
CA ASN A 157 -20.70 -5.65 5.15
C ASN A 157 -20.87 -5.83 6.66
N ASN A 158 -20.04 -5.16 7.48
CA ASN A 158 -20.00 -5.36 8.94
C ASN A 158 -19.85 -6.84 9.34
N GLN A 159 -18.93 -7.54 8.67
CA GLN A 159 -18.65 -8.96 8.88
C GLN A 159 -17.25 -9.15 9.46
N THR A 160 -17.11 -10.05 10.42
CA THR A 160 -15.80 -10.45 10.93
C THR A 160 -15.03 -11.25 9.89
N LEU A 161 -13.70 -11.17 9.93
CA LEU A 161 -12.87 -11.93 9.00
C LEU A 161 -12.92 -13.43 9.32
N PRO A 162 -12.82 -14.33 8.33
CA PRO A 162 -12.95 -15.76 8.56
C PRO A 162 -11.83 -16.29 9.47
N SER A 163 -12.20 -16.87 10.62
CA SER A 163 -11.26 -17.43 11.60
C SER A 163 -10.87 -18.88 11.34
N GLN A 164 -11.47 -19.49 10.30
CA GLN A 164 -11.18 -20.86 9.86
C GLN A 164 -10.84 -20.87 8.37
N PRO A 165 -10.00 -21.83 7.91
CA PRO A 165 -9.77 -22.04 6.50
C PRO A 165 -11.06 -22.44 5.78
N PHE A 166 -11.25 -21.90 4.57
CA PHE A 166 -12.34 -22.24 3.66
C PHE A 166 -11.82 -22.29 2.23
#